data_AF-A0A2D8M8I7-F1
#
_entry.id   AF-A0A2D8M8I7-F1
#
_cell.length_a   1.000
_cell.length_b   1.000
_cell.length_c   1.000
_cell.angle_alpha   90.00
_cell.angle_beta   90.00
_cell.angle_gamma   90.00
#
_symmetry.space_group_name_H-M   'P 1'
#
loop_
_entity.id
_entity.type
_entity.pdbx_description
1 polymer ?
#
loop_
_entity_poly.entity_id
_entity_poly.type
_entity_poly.pdbx_seq_one_letter_code
_entity_poly.pdbx_strand_id
1 'polypeptide(L)'
;MLQATIFVVLFGTAVWSGASGSSAWWLLVPAFFWASLNVSNRSYDRVIAANREGQMGVMPGLIAAGMIVAMVFGLIVRWIAQLVAG
;
A
#
# COMPACT_ATOMS: atom_id res chain seq x y z
N MET A 1 -7.10 6.19 -12.62
CA MET A 1 -5.88 5.76 -13.33
C MET A 1 -4.67 5.71 -12.40
N LEU A 2 -4.32 6.81 -11.70
CA LEU A 2 -3.16 6.86 -10.81
C LEU A 2 -3.11 5.73 -9.75
N GLN A 3 -4.21 5.41 -9.08
CA GLN A 3 -4.24 4.33 -8.08
C GLN A 3 -3.89 2.95 -8.68
N ALA A 4 -4.33 2.67 -9.90
CA ALA A 4 -4.00 1.43 -10.60
C ALA A 4 -2.51 1.41 -10.98
N THR A 5 -1.97 2.55 -11.42
CA THR A 5 -0.52 2.69 -11.69
C THR A 5 0.30 2.40 -10.43
N ILE A 6 -0.06 2.95 -9.28
CA ILE A 6 0.66 2.67 -8.02
C ILE A 6 0.53 1.21 -7.59
N PHE A 7 -0.61 0.58 -7.84
CA PHE A 7 -0.77 -0.86 -7.60
C PHE A 7 0.18 -1.70 -8.48
N VAL A 8 0.30 -1.36 -9.76
CA VAL A 8 1.26 -2.01 -10.67
C VAL A 8 2.71 -1.78 -10.21
N VAL A 9 3.03 -0.58 -9.72
CA VAL A 9 4.35 -0.29 -9.13
C VAL A 9 4.60 -1.16 -7.90
N LEU A 10 3.63 -1.27 -6.98
CA LEU A 10 3.74 -2.15 -5.81
C LEU A 10 4.03 -3.60 -6.23
N PHE A 11 3.28 -4.11 -7.20
CA PHE A 11 3.45 -5.45 -7.74
C PHE A 11 4.83 -5.63 -8.38
N GLY A 12 5.25 -4.71 -9.24
CA GLY A 12 6.57 -4.74 -9.88
C GLY A 12 7.71 -4.70 -8.87
N THR A 13 7.62 -3.85 -7.85
CA THR A 13 8.60 -3.78 -6.76
C THR A 13 8.63 -5.06 -5.92
N ALA A 14 7.47 -5.70 -5.70
CA ALA A 14 7.40 -7.00 -5.01
C ALA A 14 8.11 -8.09 -5.81
N VAL A 15 7.84 -8.18 -7.11
CA VAL A 15 8.51 -9.15 -7.99
C VAL A 15 10.01 -8.89 -8.04
N TRP A 16 10.42 -7.65 -8.30
CA TRP A 16 11.83 -7.28 -8.38
C TRP A 16 12.57 -7.54 -7.07
N SER A 17 12.03 -7.11 -5.93
CA SER A 17 12.67 -7.32 -4.63
C SER A 17 12.72 -8.80 -4.23
N GLY A 18 11.75 -9.60 -4.69
CA GLY A 18 11.77 -11.04 -4.52
C GLY A 18 12.84 -11.69 -5.36
N ALA A 19 12.82 -11.47 -6.67
CA ALA A 19 13.75 -12.08 -7.62
C ALA A 19 15.22 -11.69 -7.36
N SER A 20 15.49 -10.47 -6.91
CA SER A 20 16.85 -9.99 -6.62
C SER A 20 17.33 -10.27 -5.19
N GLY A 21 16.48 -10.82 -4.32
CA GLY A 21 16.77 -10.95 -2.89
C GLY A 21 16.84 -9.62 -2.13
N SER A 22 16.49 -8.50 -2.77
CA SER A 22 16.52 -7.17 -2.15
C SER A 22 15.53 -7.04 -0.97
N SER A 23 15.77 -6.06 -0.11
CA SER A 23 14.95 -5.80 1.08
C SER A 23 13.49 -5.53 0.74
N ALA A 24 12.57 -6.06 1.56
CA ALA A 24 11.14 -5.80 1.44
C ALA A 24 10.74 -4.34 1.78
N TRP A 25 11.68 -3.53 2.29
CA TRP A 25 11.42 -2.14 2.69
C TRP A 25 10.99 -1.28 1.50
N TRP A 26 11.42 -1.66 0.29
CA TRP A 26 11.03 -0.99 -0.94
C TRP A 26 9.51 -1.05 -1.21
N LEU A 27 8.78 -1.96 -0.57
CA LEU A 27 7.32 -2.08 -0.70
C LEU A 27 6.57 -1.00 0.07
N LEU A 28 7.17 -0.41 1.10
CA LEU A 28 6.51 0.56 1.99
C LEU A 28 6.06 1.81 1.23
N VAL A 29 6.91 2.32 0.33
CA VAL A 29 6.65 3.53 -0.44
C VAL A 29 5.42 3.38 -1.37
N PRO A 30 5.38 2.39 -2.28
CA PRO A 30 4.20 2.19 -3.12
C PRO A 30 2.97 1.75 -2.31
N ALA A 31 3.12 1.01 -1.21
CA ALA A 31 2.01 0.66 -0.32
C ALA A 31 1.38 1.90 0.34
N PHE A 32 2.21 2.84 0.80
CA PHE A 32 1.75 4.11 1.36
C PHE A 32 0.97 4.93 0.33
N PHE A 33 1.51 5.12 -0.87
CA PHE A 33 0.83 5.89 -1.91
C PHE A 33 -0.48 5.23 -2.34
N TRP A 34 -0.51 3.90 -2.46
CA TRP A 34 -1.74 3.19 -2.79
C TRP A 34 -2.80 3.36 -1.71
N ALA A 35 -2.42 3.22 -0.43
CA ALA A 35 -3.33 3.37 0.70
C ALA A 35 -3.86 4.80 0.81
N SER A 36 -2.99 5.80 0.69
CA SER A 36 -3.36 7.22 0.71
C SER A 36 -4.36 7.55 -0.41
N LEU A 37 -4.08 7.14 -1.64
CA LEU A 37 -5.01 7.34 -2.77
C LEU A 37 -6.34 6.60 -2.56
N ASN A 38 -6.32 5.41 -1.95
CA ASN A 38 -7.54 4.67 -1.66
C ASN A 38 -8.43 5.44 -0.66
N VAL A 39 -7.84 5.98 0.41
CA VAL A 39 -8.56 6.81 1.38
C VAL A 39 -9.12 8.06 0.71
N SER A 40 -8.33 8.76 -0.11
CA SER A 40 -8.79 9.95 -0.84
C SER A 40 -9.88 9.66 -1.88
N ASN A 41 -9.87 8.49 -2.51
CA ASN A 41 -10.86 8.16 -3.54
C ASN A 41 -12.15 7.55 -2.99
N ARG A 42 -12.11 6.86 -1.84
CA ARG A 42 -13.23 6.04 -1.35
C ARG A 42 -13.72 6.39 0.05
N SER A 43 -12.93 7.10 0.85
CA SER A 43 -13.25 7.37 2.26
C SER A 43 -13.12 8.85 2.61
N TYR A 44 -13.02 9.72 1.62
CA TYR A 44 -12.79 11.14 1.82
C TYR A 44 -13.93 11.81 2.59
N ASP A 45 -15.19 11.51 2.26
CA ASP A 45 -16.34 12.06 2.99
C ASP A 45 -16.33 11.66 4.46
N ARG A 46 -15.93 10.41 4.75
CA ARG A 46 -15.78 9.90 6.12
C ARG A 46 -14.69 10.64 6.88
N VAL A 47 -13.57 10.92 6.21
CA VAL A 47 -12.46 11.70 6.79
C VAL A 47 -12.88 13.14 7.06
N ILE A 48 -13.61 13.79 6.15
CA ILE A 48 -14.12 15.14 6.36
C ILE A 48 -15.10 15.18 7.53
N ALA A 49 -16.03 14.22 7.60
CA ALA A 49 -16.98 14.12 8.70
C ALA A 49 -16.25 13.97 10.05
N ALA A 50 -15.30 13.04 10.13
CA ALA A 50 -14.47 12.85 11.32
C ALA A 50 -13.67 14.10 11.71
N ASN A 51 -13.11 14.83 10.73
CA ASN A 51 -12.39 16.08 10.99
C ASN A 51 -13.30 17.17 11.56
N ARG A 52 -14.57 17.25 11.13
CA ARG A 52 -15.57 18.18 11.69
C ARG A 52 -15.91 17.84 13.14
N GLU A 53 -15.82 16.57 13.52
CA GLU A 53 -16.00 16.07 14.88
C GLU A 53 -14.71 16.16 15.73
N GLY A 54 -13.64 16.76 15.21
CA GLY A 54 -12.35 16.88 15.89
C GLY A 54 -11.50 15.61 15.89
N GLN A 55 -11.91 14.56 15.19
CA GLN A 55 -11.22 13.26 15.14
C GLN A 55 -10.19 13.20 14.01
N MET A 56 -9.06 13.89 14.18
CA MET A 56 -7.99 13.95 13.16
C MET A 56 -7.26 12.61 12.95
N GLY A 57 -7.39 11.64 13.87
CA GLY A 57 -6.73 10.34 13.81
C GLY A 57 -7.33 9.36 12.79
N VAL A 58 -8.52 9.65 12.25
CA VAL A 58 -9.23 8.73 11.34
C VAL A 58 -8.49 8.54 10.02
N MET A 59 -7.96 9.62 9.43
CA MET A 59 -7.23 9.52 8.17
C MET A 59 -5.92 8.72 8.30
N PRO A 60 -5.02 9.01 9.26
CA PRO A 60 -3.84 8.17 9.51
C PRO A 60 -4.19 6.71 9.80
N GLY A 61 -5.25 6.45 10.57
CA GLY A 61 -5.70 5.09 10.88
C GLY A 61 -6.14 4.31 9.64
N LEU A 62 -6.92 4.94 8.76
CA LEU A 62 -7.34 4.31 7.49
C LEU A 62 -6.15 4.07 6.55
N ILE A 63 -5.19 5.01 6.48
CA ILE A 63 -3.97 4.83 5.70
C ILE A 63 -3.15 3.66 6.25
N ALA A 64 -2.95 3.58 7.56
CA ALA A 64 -2.22 2.49 8.20
C ALA A 64 -2.87 1.13 7.92
N ALA A 65 -4.19 1.03 8.04
CA ALA A 65 -4.92 -0.19 7.70
C ALA A 65 -4.75 -0.57 6.22
N GLY A 66 -4.88 0.41 5.31
CA GLY A 66 -4.64 0.20 3.88
C GLY A 66 -3.21 -0.23 3.56
N MET A 67 -2.22 0.33 4.27
CA MET A 67 -0.81 -0.05 4.13
C MET A 67 -0.59 -1.49 4.57
N ILE A 68 -1.18 -1.93 5.68
CA ILE A 68 -1.06 -3.32 6.14
C ILE A 68 -1.56 -4.28 5.05
N VAL A 69 -2.74 -4.01 4.48
CA VAL A 69 -3.30 -4.84 3.40
C VAL A 69 -2.37 -4.87 2.18
N ALA A 70 -1.90 -3.70 1.74
CA ALA A 70 -1.00 -3.60 0.59
C ALA A 70 0.36 -4.30 0.85
N MET A 71 0.89 -4.19 2.05
CA MET A 71 2.13 -4.84 2.47
C MET A 71 1.99 -6.34 2.51
N VAL A 72 0.91 -6.87 3.09
CA VAL A 72 0.64 -8.32 3.10
C VAL A 72 0.59 -8.87 1.67
N PHE A 73 -0.14 -8.20 0.79
CA PHE A 73 -0.18 -8.56 -0.62
C PHE A 73 1.22 -8.53 -1.26
N GLY A 74 1.97 -7.44 -1.09
CA GLY A 74 3.31 -7.28 -1.65
C GLY A 74 4.30 -8.33 -1.13
N LEU A 75 4.23 -8.68 0.16
CA LEU A 75 5.08 -9.71 0.76
C LEU A 75 4.76 -11.10 0.22
N ILE A 76 3.49 -11.44 0.00
CA ILE A 76 3.10 -12.70 -0.63
C ILE A 76 3.67 -12.79 -2.05
N VAL A 77 3.49 -11.73 -2.86
CA VAL A 77 4.04 -11.68 -4.22
C VAL A 77 5.57 -11.79 -4.21
N ARG A 78 6.22 -11.08 -3.30
CA ARG A 78 7.67 -11.12 -3.12
C ARG A 78 8.16 -12.53 -2.78
N TRP A 79 7.49 -13.21 -1.85
CA TRP A 79 7.82 -14.58 -1.44
C TRP A 79 7.68 -15.56 -2.60
N ILE A 80 6.60 -15.46 -3.38
CA ILE A 80 6.43 -16.27 -4.60
C ILE A 80 7.56 -15.99 -5.60
N ALA A 81 7.89 -14.73 -5.83
CA ALA A 81 8.97 -14.37 -6.75
C ALA A 81 10.35 -14.90 -6.29
N GLN A 82 10.61 -14.95 -4.99
CA GLN A 82 11.81 -15.58 -4.44
C GLN A 82 11.86 -17.08 -4.73
N LEU A 83 10.74 -17.79 -4.58
CA LEU A 83 10.66 -19.24 -4.85
C LEU A 83 10.87 -19.60 -6.31
N VAL A 84 10.53 -18.69 -7.23
CA VAL A 84 10.68 -18.92 -8.68
C VAL A 84 12.08 -18.55 -9.17
N ALA A 85 12.75 -17.59 -8.52
CA ALA A 85 14.07 -17.11 -8.90
C ALA A 85 15.24 -17.88 -8.28
N GLY A 86 15.00 -18.60 -7.17
CA GLY A 86 15.96 -19.52 -6.53
C GLY A 86 15.86 -20.92 -7.08
#